data_AF-A0A939G019-F1
#
_entry.id   AF-A0A939G019-F1
#
_cell.length_a   1.000
_cell.length_b   1.000
_cell.length_c   1.000
_cell.angle_alpha   90.00
_cell.angle_beta   90.00
_cell.angle_gamma   90.00
#
_symmetry.space_group_name_H-M   'P 1'
#
loop_
_entity.id
_entity.type
_entity.pdbx_description
1 polymer ?
#
loop_
_entity_poly.entity_id
_entity_poly.type
_entity_poly.pdbx_seq_one_letter_code
_entity_poly.pdbx_strand_id
1 'polypeptide(L)'
;MAKRWTKAPSPCIGVCKFRAEGETCIGCSMTKPEKKRFKRLDKKPKKKAFFRDLVARLTDRGRLSRWERVYRRKCDRKAVPCPLDRI
;
A
#
# COMPACT_ATOMS: atom_id res chain seq x y z
N MET A 1 -4.16 -12.64 -19.03
CA MET A 1 -4.15 -11.24 -18.53
C MET A 1 -3.70 -11.17 -17.08
N ALA A 2 -2.65 -10.41 -16.77
CA ALA A 2 -2.09 -10.35 -15.42
C ALA A 2 -3.11 -9.83 -14.40
N LYS A 3 -3.45 -10.65 -13.40
CA LYS A 3 -4.31 -10.36 -12.24
C LYS A 3 -3.62 -9.37 -11.26
N ARG A 4 -2.99 -8.29 -11.73
CA ARG A 4 -2.16 -7.33 -10.96
C ARG A 4 -2.91 -6.75 -9.75
N TRP A 5 -4.10 -6.19 -9.99
CA TRP A 5 -4.90 -5.58 -8.93
C TRP A 5 -5.61 -6.61 -8.04
N THR A 6 -6.06 -7.74 -8.58
CA THR A 6 -6.67 -8.81 -7.80
C THR A 6 -5.66 -9.44 -6.84
N LYS A 7 -4.45 -9.74 -7.32
CA LYS A 7 -3.34 -10.30 -6.53
C LYS A 7 -2.46 -9.23 -5.85
N ALA A 8 -2.85 -7.95 -5.89
CA ALA A 8 -2.07 -6.87 -5.28
C ALA A 8 -1.85 -7.16 -3.79
N PRO A 9 -0.58 -7.24 -3.33
CA PRO A 9 -0.28 -7.45 -1.94
C PRO A 9 -0.68 -6.21 -1.11
N SER A 10 -0.82 -6.40 0.20
CA SER A 10 -1.08 -5.26 1.09
C SER A 10 0.02 -4.21 0.99
N PRO A 11 -0.31 -2.91 0.89
CA PRO A 11 0.66 -1.80 0.86
C PRO A 11 1.40 -1.57 2.18
N CYS A 12 1.08 -2.33 3.23
CA CYS A 12 1.82 -2.31 4.48
C CYS A 12 3.23 -2.88 4.31
N ILE A 13 4.25 -2.16 4.76
CA ILE A 13 5.68 -2.55 4.68
C ILE A 13 6.21 -3.19 5.98
N GLY A 14 5.33 -3.58 6.91
CA GLY A 14 5.69 -4.35 8.10
C GLY A 14 6.20 -3.54 9.30
N VAL A 15 6.55 -2.26 9.14
CA VAL A 15 7.08 -1.39 10.22
C VAL A 15 5.96 -0.61 10.93
N CYS A 16 4.91 -1.27 11.39
CA CYS A 16 3.71 -0.60 11.93
C CYS A 16 3.98 0.23 13.21
N LYS A 17 4.41 1.47 12.97
CA LYS A 17 4.62 2.62 13.87
C LYS A 17 3.48 3.63 13.94
N PHE A 18 2.62 3.69 14.97
CA PHE A 18 1.61 4.78 15.10
C PHE A 18 2.04 5.72 16.24
N ARG A 19 1.99 7.05 16.06
CA ARG A 19 2.42 7.99 17.12
C ARG A 19 1.30 8.32 18.10
N ALA A 20 0.06 8.40 17.64
CA ALA A 20 -1.13 8.53 18.49
C ALA A 20 -2.31 7.68 17.97
N GLU A 21 -3.37 7.57 18.76
CA GLU A 21 -4.60 6.91 18.36
C GLU A 21 -5.28 7.67 17.20
N GLY A 22 -5.78 6.94 16.19
CA GLY A 22 -6.33 7.54 14.97
C GLY A 22 -5.29 7.94 13.91
N GLU A 23 -4.01 7.94 14.24
CA GLU A 23 -2.98 8.36 13.30
C GLU A 23 -2.61 7.31 12.23
N THR A 24 -1.82 7.80 11.28
CA THR A 24 -1.22 7.06 10.16
C THR A 24 0.11 6.45 10.57
N CYS A 25 0.40 5.27 10.02
CA CYS A 25 1.66 4.57 10.23
C CYS A 25 2.84 5.38 9.68
N ILE A 26 3.93 5.52 10.44
CA ILE A 26 5.11 6.28 10.00
C ILE A 26 5.75 5.72 8.72
N GLY A 27 5.60 4.42 8.45
CA GLY A 27 6.22 3.76 7.31
C GLY A 27 5.37 3.76 6.04
N CYS A 28 4.10 3.36 6.14
CA CYS A 28 3.21 3.24 4.98
C CYS A 28 2.10 4.28 4.92
N SER A 29 2.04 5.23 5.87
CA SER A 29 1.00 6.27 5.97
C SER A 29 -0.45 5.76 6.03
N MET A 30 -0.66 4.45 6.19
CA MET A 30 -1.99 3.87 6.41
C MET A 30 -2.41 4.04 7.86
N THR A 31 -3.69 4.29 8.11
CA THR A 31 -4.28 4.20 9.44
C THR A 31 -4.50 2.74 9.85
N LYS A 32 -4.68 2.49 11.16
CA LYS A 32 -5.00 1.15 11.69
C LYS A 32 -6.30 0.58 11.11
N PRO A 33 -7.41 1.37 10.98
CA PRO A 33 -8.61 0.93 10.27
C PRO A 33 -8.38 0.58 8.80
N GLU A 34 -7.60 1.38 8.06
CA GLU A 34 -7.27 1.11 6.65
C GLU A 34 -6.50 -0.21 6.49
N LYS A 35 -5.55 -0.49 7.39
CA LYS A 35 -4.81 -1.76 7.40
C LYS A 35 -5.76 -2.96 7.57
N LYS A 36 -6.76 -2.86 8.45
CA LYS A 36 -7.77 -3.91 8.66
C LYS A 36 -8.71 -4.02 7.45
N ARG A 37 -9.16 -2.89 6.91
CA ARG A 37 -10.07 -2.81 5.76
C ARG A 37 -9.44 -3.35 4.46
N PHE A 38 -8.16 -3.11 4.24
CA PHE A 38 -7.48 -3.53 3.00
C PHE A 38 -7.55 -5.04 2.77
N LYS A 39 -7.49 -5.85 3.84
CA LYS A 39 -7.63 -7.32 3.74
C LYS A 39 -9.00 -7.77 3.20
N ARG A 40 -10.02 -6.93 3.32
CA ARG A 40 -11.41 -7.17 2.86
C ARG A 40 -11.73 -6.44 1.55
N LEU A 41 -10.76 -5.75 0.95
CA LEU A 41 -10.95 -5.08 -0.33
C LEU A 41 -10.73 -6.10 -1.45
N ASP A 42 -11.82 -6.71 -1.93
CA ASP A 42 -11.70 -7.79 -2.92
C ASP A 42 -11.79 -7.29 -4.38
N LYS A 43 -12.38 -6.10 -4.58
CA LYS A 43 -12.64 -5.53 -5.91
C LYS A 43 -11.47 -4.70 -6.43
N LYS A 44 -11.03 -4.97 -7.68
CA LYS A 44 -9.91 -4.26 -8.37
C LYS A 44 -10.01 -2.72 -8.30
N PRO A 45 -11.17 -2.08 -8.58
CA PRO A 45 -11.26 -0.62 -8.60
C PRO A 45 -11.01 -0.01 -7.22
N LYS A 46 -11.50 -0.66 -6.16
CA LYS A 46 -11.31 -0.20 -4.78
C LYS A 46 -9.84 -0.28 -4.36
N LYS A 47 -9.13 -1.34 -4.75
CA LYS A 47 -7.68 -1.44 -4.51
C LYS A 47 -6.92 -0.35 -5.29
N LYS A 48 -7.24 -0.13 -6.58
CA LYS A 48 -6.58 0.91 -7.37
C LYS A 48 -6.77 2.31 -6.78
N ALA A 49 -8.01 2.66 -6.43
CA ALA A 49 -8.31 3.94 -5.77
C ALA A 49 -7.52 4.09 -4.46
N PHE A 50 -7.55 3.07 -3.60
CA PHE A 50 -6.79 3.08 -2.34
C PHE A 50 -5.29 3.31 -2.55
N PHE A 51 -4.69 2.66 -3.55
CA PHE A 51 -3.27 2.87 -3.86
C PHE A 51 -2.99 4.30 -4.33
N ARG A 52 -3.87 4.91 -5.15
CA ARG A 52 -3.70 6.30 -5.60
C ARG A 52 -3.70 7.26 -4.43
N ASP A 53 -4.67 7.14 -3.54
CA ASP A 53 -4.78 7.98 -2.33
C ASP A 53 -3.58 7.76 -1.40
N LEU A 54 -3.09 6.53 -1.30
CA LEU A 54 -1.91 6.22 -0.50
C LEU A 54 -0.63 6.84 -1.06
N VAL A 55 -0.44 6.75 -2.38
CA VAL A 55 0.71 7.34 -3.06
C VAL A 55 0.70 8.85 -2.89
N ALA A 56 -0.44 9.52 -3.11
CA ALA A 56 -0.57 10.96 -2.86
C ALA A 56 -0.15 11.33 -1.42
N ARG A 57 -0.70 10.65 -0.41
CA ARG A 57 -0.32 10.86 1.00
C ARG A 57 1.16 10.60 1.30
N LEU A 58 1.79 9.67 0.60
CA LEU A 58 3.22 9.36 0.77
C LEU A 58 4.09 10.40 0.07
N THR A 59 3.65 10.93 -1.07
CA THR A 59 4.29 12.04 -1.78
C THR A 59 4.31 13.29 -0.90
N ASP A 60 3.15 13.70 -0.39
CA ASP A 60 3.02 14.90 0.46
C ASP A 60 3.89 14.83 1.72
N ARG A 61 4.18 13.61 2.20
CA ARG A 61 5.00 13.36 3.39
C ARG A 61 6.47 13.12 3.08
N GLY A 62 6.88 13.16 1.82
CA GLY A 62 8.27 12.90 1.39
C GLY A 62 8.73 11.45 1.63
N ARG A 63 7.81 10.48 1.68
CA ARG A 63 8.11 9.07 2.03
C ARG A 63 7.91 8.09 0.89
N LEU A 64 7.45 8.55 -0.27
CA LEU A 64 7.10 7.69 -1.41
C LEU A 64 8.27 6.80 -1.82
N SER A 65 9.44 7.35 -2.16
CA SER A 65 10.58 6.58 -2.71
C SER A 65 11.05 5.45 -1.77
N ARG A 66 11.07 5.71 -0.46
CA ARG A 66 11.42 4.67 0.54
C ARG A 66 10.36 3.58 0.57
N TRP A 67 9.09 3.96 0.60
CA TRP A 67 7.98 3.02 0.63
C TRP A 67 7.93 2.16 -0.65
N GLU A 68 8.10 2.77 -1.82
CA GLU A 68 8.11 2.09 -3.12
C GLU A 68 9.20 1.03 -3.20
N ARG A 69 10.43 1.35 -2.77
CA ARG A 69 11.54 0.40 -2.74
C ARG A 69 11.20 -0.86 -1.94
N VAL A 70 10.61 -0.68 -0.75
CA VAL A 70 10.23 -1.82 0.11
C VAL A 70 9.02 -2.56 -0.45
N TYR A 71 8.06 -1.84 -1.02
CA TYR A 71 6.85 -2.43 -1.58
C TYR A 71 7.13 -3.22 -2.87
N ARG A 72 8.05 -2.76 -3.73
CA ARG A 72 8.52 -3.49 -4.91
C ARG A 72 9.18 -4.82 -4.52
N ARG A 73 10.13 -4.79 -3.58
CA ARG A 73 10.74 -6.02 -3.00
C ARG A 73 9.70 -7.00 -2.45
N LYS A 74 8.58 -6.50 -1.91
CA LYS A 74 7.47 -7.32 -1.43
C LYS A 74 6.69 -7.96 -2.58
N CYS A 75 6.49 -7.26 -3.69
CA CYS A 75 5.89 -7.80 -4.91
C CYS A 75 6.77 -8.89 -5.49
N ASP A 76 8.08 -8.66 -5.56
CA ASP A 76 9.07 -9.61 -6.07
C ASP A 76 9.09 -10.90 -5.24
N ARG A 77 9.16 -10.78 -3.90
CA ARG A 77 9.12 -11.92 -2.97
C ARG A 77 7.84 -12.76 -3.11
N LYS A 78 6.73 -12.12 -3.49
CA LYS A 78 5.44 -12.78 -3.69
C LYS A 78 5.23 -13.26 -5.13
N ALA A 79 6.20 -13.04 -6.02
CA ALA A 79 6.12 -13.33 -7.45
C ALA A 79 4.82 -12.78 -8.09
N VAL A 80 4.43 -11.56 -7.72
CA VAL A 80 3.24 -10.88 -8.27
C VAL A 80 3.61 -9.59 -8.98
N PRO A 81 2.92 -9.23 -10.09
CA PRO A 81 3.14 -7.95 -10.75
C PRO A 81 2.92 -6.77 -9.80
N CYS A 82 3.85 -5.82 -9.76
CA CYS A 82 3.74 -4.66 -8.88
C CYS A 82 2.57 -3.75 -9.33
N PRO A 83 1.65 -3.40 -8.42
CA PRO A 83 0.57 -2.45 -8.73
C PRO A 83 1.04 -1.05 -9.14
N LEU A 84 2.24 -0.64 -8.70
CA LEU A 84 2.79 0.69 -8.98
C LEU A 84 3.13 0.93 -10.44
N ASP A 85 3.35 -0.13 -11.23
CA ASP A 85 3.73 0.01 -12.65
C ASP A 85 2.57 0.49 -13.53
N ARG A 86 1.33 0.54 -13.01
CA ARG A 86 0.10 0.91 -13.74
C ARG A 86 -0.90 1.66 -12.86
N ILE A 87 -0.40 2.38 -11.85
CA ILE A 87 -1.24 3.13 -10.90
C ILE A 87 -1.85 4.37 -11.56
#